data_AF-A0A8C0L832-F1
#
_entry.id   AF-A0A8C0L832-F1
#
_cell.length_a   1.000
_cell.length_b   1.000
_cell.length_c   1.000
_cell.angle_alpha   90.00
_cell.angle_beta   90.00
_cell.angle_gamma   90.00
#
_symmetry.space_group_name_H-M   'P 1'
#
loop_
_entity.id
_entity.type
_entity.pdbx_description
1 polymer ?
#
loop_
_entity_poly.entity_id
_entity_poly.type
_entity_poly.pdbx_seq_one_letter_code
_entity_poly.pdbx_strand_id
1 'polypeptide(L)'
;SLERGVRKCLLYIIMRPSCAPGWFYYKSNCYGYFWKLKNWSEAELECQLYGNGAHLASLQNIKEANMVAKYIRGFQINQPVWIGLHDPQKRQQWQWIDGALYLYKSWSGESMGENMYCADISARNSKSSRAVPCLFLNHSPALYL
;
A
#
# COMPACT_ATOMS: atom_id res chain seq x y z
N SER A 1 -13.30 56.70 -12.38
CA SER A 1 -12.58 55.95 -13.42
C SER A 1 -12.54 54.49 -13.03
N LEU A 2 -13.46 53.72 -13.61
CA LEU A 2 -13.54 52.27 -13.54
C LEU A 2 -12.36 51.67 -14.36
N GLU A 3 -11.94 50.46 -13.98
CA GLU A 3 -11.11 49.53 -14.77
C GLU A 3 -9.61 49.82 -14.94
N ARG A 4 -8.78 49.09 -14.16
CA ARG A 4 -7.61 48.34 -14.67
C ARG A 4 -7.10 47.36 -13.61
N GLY A 5 -7.40 46.08 -13.80
CA GLY A 5 -6.47 45.01 -13.41
C GLY A 5 -6.90 43.99 -12.36
N VAL A 6 -8.11 43.43 -12.45
CA VAL A 6 -8.44 42.14 -11.82
C VAL A 6 -7.52 41.05 -12.39
N ARG A 7 -6.45 40.68 -11.67
CA ARG A 7 -5.79 39.36 -11.74
C ARG A 7 -5.27 39.02 -10.34
N LYS A 8 -6.14 38.51 -9.46
CA LYS A 8 -6.15 37.08 -9.11
C LYS A 8 -4.76 36.43 -9.16
N CYS A 9 -3.90 36.73 -8.20
CA CYS A 9 -3.09 35.67 -7.60
C CYS A 9 -3.83 35.23 -6.35
N LEU A 10 -4.79 34.32 -6.57
CA LEU A 10 -5.37 33.52 -5.50
C LEU A 10 -4.20 32.95 -4.69
N LEU A 11 -3.99 33.48 -3.48
CA LEU A 11 -3.12 32.93 -2.43
C LEU A 11 -3.67 31.59 -1.89
N TYR A 12 -4.42 30.83 -2.70
CA TYR A 12 -4.40 29.38 -2.60
C TYR A 12 -3.05 28.94 -3.16
N ILE A 13 -2.03 28.99 -2.29
CA ILE A 13 -0.97 28.00 -2.36
C ILE A 13 -1.70 26.68 -2.43
N ILE A 14 -1.76 26.08 -3.62
CA ILE A 14 -2.12 24.68 -3.75
C ILE A 14 -1.02 23.98 -2.97
N MET A 15 -1.23 23.73 -1.68
CA MET A 15 -0.41 22.81 -0.93
C MET A 15 -0.65 21.48 -1.63
N ARG A 16 0.22 21.16 -2.60
CA ARG A 16 0.31 19.79 -3.08
C ARG A 16 0.57 18.97 -1.83
N PRO A 17 -0.29 18.02 -1.46
CA PRO A 17 0.03 17.12 -0.36
C PRO A 17 1.33 16.42 -0.75
N SER A 18 2.44 16.90 -0.21
CA SER A 18 3.73 16.23 -0.32
C SER A 18 3.69 15.09 0.68
N CYS A 19 4.07 13.89 0.25
CA CYS A 19 4.21 12.77 1.17
C CYS A 19 5.16 13.14 2.31
N ALA A 20 5.02 12.45 3.44
CA ALA A 20 5.96 12.57 4.53
C ALA A 20 7.40 12.31 4.03
N PRO A 21 8.43 12.94 4.63
CA PRO A 21 9.81 12.73 4.21
C PRO A 21 10.17 11.23 4.15
N GLY A 22 10.78 10.81 3.03
CA GLY A 22 11.16 9.41 2.79
C GLY A 22 10.07 8.51 2.19
N TRP A 23 8.83 9.00 2.06
CA TRP A 23 7.74 8.29 1.40
C TRP A 23 7.78 8.51 -0.12
N PHE A 24 7.43 7.47 -0.86
CA PHE A 24 7.39 7.47 -2.32
C PHE A 24 6.04 7.94 -2.83
N TYR A 25 6.02 9.10 -3.49
CA TYR A 25 4.82 9.62 -4.16
C TYR A 25 4.61 8.97 -5.51
N TYR A 26 3.43 8.35 -5.72
CA TYR A 26 3.02 7.85 -7.02
C TYR A 26 1.55 8.21 -7.29
N LYS A 27 1.34 9.00 -8.35
CA LYS A 27 0.04 9.57 -8.77
C LYS A 27 -0.61 10.44 -7.68
N SER A 28 -1.26 9.83 -6.70
CA SER A 28 -1.98 10.50 -5.62
C SER A 28 -1.83 9.78 -4.28
N ASN A 29 -0.95 8.77 -4.25
CA ASN A 29 -0.72 7.88 -3.14
C ASN A 29 0.71 8.09 -2.60
N CYS A 30 0.87 7.91 -1.30
CA CYS A 30 2.15 8.03 -0.61
C CYS A 30 2.55 6.67 -0.06
N TYR A 31 3.65 6.10 -0.52
CA TYR A 31 4.08 4.78 -0.09
C TYR A 31 5.23 4.86 0.91
N GLY A 32 5.05 4.32 2.11
CA GLY A 32 6.09 4.25 3.14
C GLY A 32 6.57 2.81 3.36
N TYR A 33 7.88 2.58 3.35
CA TYR A 33 8.45 1.27 3.69
C TYR A 33 8.89 1.22 5.16
N PHE A 34 8.39 0.23 5.90
CA PHE A 34 8.67 0.04 7.32
C PHE A 34 9.36 -1.29 7.58
N TRP A 35 10.63 -1.22 7.98
CA TRP A 35 11.52 -2.37 8.12
C TRP A 35 11.26 -3.25 9.35
N LYS A 36 10.52 -2.74 10.35
CA LYS A 36 10.22 -3.50 11.57
C LYS A 36 9.30 -4.67 11.21
N LEU A 37 9.72 -5.87 11.60
CA LEU A 37 8.98 -7.09 11.33
C LEU A 37 7.75 -7.17 12.25
N LYS A 38 6.60 -7.47 11.67
CA LYS A 38 5.31 -7.54 12.36
C LYS A 38 4.43 -8.63 11.77
N ASN A 39 3.40 -9.04 12.51
CA ASN A 39 2.28 -9.73 11.88
C ASN A 39 1.40 -8.73 11.10
N TRP A 40 0.48 -9.23 10.26
CA TRP A 40 -0.29 -8.38 9.37
C TRP A 40 -1.17 -7.37 10.13
N SER A 41 -1.83 -7.80 11.21
CA SER A 41 -2.72 -6.96 12.00
C SER A 41 -1.96 -5.87 12.78
N GLU A 42 -0.78 -6.19 13.32
CA GLU A 42 0.11 -5.22 13.95
C GLU A 42 0.62 -4.18 12.96
N ALA A 43 0.91 -4.59 11.72
CA ALA A 43 1.34 -3.69 10.66
C ALA A 43 0.22 -2.72 10.28
N GLU A 44 -1.01 -3.20 10.08
CA GLU A 44 -2.19 -2.36 9.81
C GLU A 44 -2.48 -1.39 10.96
N LEU A 45 -2.43 -1.86 12.20
CA LEU A 45 -2.62 -0.98 13.36
C LEU A 45 -1.57 0.14 13.40
N GLU A 46 -0.32 -0.16 13.05
CA GLU A 46 0.73 0.85 12.95
C GLU A 46 0.47 1.83 11.79
N CYS A 47 -0.04 1.37 10.64
CA CYS A 47 -0.44 2.26 9.54
C CYS A 47 -1.41 3.33 10.04
N GLN A 48 -2.46 2.90 10.75
CA GLN A 48 -3.53 3.78 11.22
C GLN A 48 -3.04 4.85 12.21
N LEU A 49 -1.89 4.64 12.85
CA LEU A 49 -1.26 5.66 13.72
C LEU A 49 -0.64 6.83 12.95
N TYR A 50 -0.36 6.69 11.64
CA TYR A 50 0.19 7.78 10.81
C TYR A 50 -0.85 8.82 10.41
N GLY A 51 -2.14 8.51 10.53
CA GLY A 51 -3.23 9.45 10.32
C GLY A 51 -4.42 8.84 9.60
N ASN A 52 -5.47 9.64 9.44
CA ASN A 52 -6.67 9.24 8.74
C ASN A 52 -6.35 8.90 7.28
N GLY A 53 -6.77 7.71 6.85
CA GLY A 53 -6.55 7.19 5.49
C GLY A 53 -5.23 6.45 5.31
N ALA A 54 -4.40 6.34 6.36
CA ALA A 54 -3.18 5.54 6.31
C ALA A 54 -3.48 4.06 6.58
N HIS A 55 -3.13 3.21 5.62
CA HIS A 55 -3.45 1.78 5.64
C HIS A 55 -2.30 0.95 5.05
N LEU A 56 -2.33 -0.37 5.24
CA LEU A 56 -1.49 -1.24 4.42
C LEU A 56 -1.84 -1.05 2.94
N ALA A 57 -0.80 -0.97 2.11
CA ALA A 57 -0.93 -0.42 0.77
C ALA A 57 -1.80 -1.25 -0.18
N SER A 58 -2.64 -0.56 -0.95
CA SER A 58 -3.32 -1.11 -2.11
C SER A 58 -2.54 -0.94 -3.41
N LEU A 59 -2.66 -1.92 -4.30
CA LEU A 59 -2.05 -1.92 -5.63
C LEU A 59 -3.14 -2.15 -6.69
N GLN A 60 -3.48 -1.10 -7.42
CA GLN A 60 -4.65 -1.07 -8.29
C GLN A 60 -4.32 -1.44 -9.73
N ASN A 61 -3.05 -1.52 -10.11
CA ASN A 61 -2.62 -1.90 -11.45
C ASN A 61 -1.15 -2.35 -11.50
N ILE A 62 -0.78 -3.04 -12.58
CA ILE A 62 0.58 -3.55 -12.78
C ILE A 62 1.67 -2.46 -12.82
N LYS A 63 1.34 -1.25 -13.31
CA LYS A 63 2.32 -0.15 -13.37
C LYS A 63 2.66 0.35 -11.96
N GLU A 64 1.64 0.53 -11.12
CA GLU A 64 1.78 0.87 -9.71
C GLU A 64 2.56 -0.20 -8.95
N ALA A 65 2.19 -1.48 -9.11
CA ALA A 65 2.91 -2.60 -8.49
C ALA A 65 4.39 -2.65 -8.90
N ASN A 66 4.73 -2.35 -10.16
CA ASN A 66 6.13 -2.28 -10.61
C ASN A 66 6.88 -1.09 -10.00
N MET A 67 6.24 0.07 -9.88
CA MET A 67 6.85 1.27 -9.30
C MET A 67 7.10 1.10 -7.80
N VAL A 68 6.10 0.59 -7.08
CA VAL A 68 6.20 0.23 -5.66
C VAL A 68 7.30 -0.81 -5.43
N ALA A 69 7.40 -1.83 -6.28
CA ALA A 69 8.48 -2.81 -6.16
C ALA A 69 9.86 -2.20 -6.37
N LYS A 70 10.02 -1.28 -7.33
CA LYS A 70 11.27 -0.55 -7.53
C LYS A 70 11.63 0.27 -6.28
N TYR A 71 10.65 0.90 -5.64
CA TYR A 71 10.84 1.60 -4.38
C TYR A 71 11.31 0.64 -3.27
N ILE A 72 10.61 -0.49 -3.07
CA ILE A 72 10.99 -1.51 -2.07
C ILE A 72 12.40 -2.05 -2.32
N ARG A 73 12.80 -2.28 -3.58
CA ARG A 73 14.16 -2.74 -3.96
C ARG A 73 15.27 -1.79 -3.49
N GLY A 74 14.96 -0.51 -3.27
CA GLY A 74 15.89 0.45 -2.68
C GLY A 74 16.25 0.13 -1.22
N PHE A 75 15.41 -0.65 -0.53
CA PHE A 75 15.60 -1.05 0.87
C PHE A 75 15.90 -2.55 1.01
N GLN A 76 15.19 -3.40 0.28
CA GLN A 76 15.29 -4.85 0.40
C GLN A 76 14.84 -5.58 -0.88
N ILE A 77 15.38 -6.78 -1.12
CA ILE A 77 15.05 -7.60 -2.32
C ILE A 77 14.52 -9.00 -1.95
N ASN A 78 14.87 -9.53 -0.77
CA ASN A 78 14.69 -10.94 -0.44
C ASN A 78 13.49 -11.22 0.45
N GLN A 79 13.09 -10.27 1.28
CA GLN A 79 11.98 -10.43 2.20
C GLN A 79 10.66 -10.06 1.54
N PRO A 80 9.58 -10.80 1.80
CA PRO A 80 8.25 -10.35 1.44
C PRO A 80 7.86 -9.10 2.24
N VAL A 81 6.90 -8.32 1.72
CA VAL A 81 6.40 -7.10 2.36
C VAL A 81 4.88 -7.18 2.43
N TRP A 82 4.32 -6.91 3.61
CA TRP A 82 2.88 -6.85 3.83
C TRP A 82 2.21 -5.78 2.97
N ILE A 83 1.05 -6.12 2.42
CA ILE A 83 0.15 -5.22 1.69
C ILE A 83 -1.28 -5.36 2.21
N GLY A 84 -2.16 -4.43 1.84
CA GLY A 84 -3.52 -4.35 2.38
C GLY A 84 -4.52 -5.38 1.84
N LEU A 85 -4.08 -6.33 1.01
CA LEU A 85 -4.98 -7.32 0.42
C LEU A 85 -5.25 -8.45 1.44
N HIS A 86 -6.52 -8.71 1.72
CA HIS A 86 -6.94 -9.72 2.69
C HIS A 86 -8.31 -10.35 2.34
N ASP A 87 -8.60 -11.52 2.89
CA ASP A 87 -9.90 -12.21 2.79
C ASP A 87 -10.53 -12.34 4.20
N PRO A 88 -11.24 -11.30 4.68
CA PRO A 88 -11.75 -11.28 6.05
C PRO A 88 -12.85 -12.30 6.30
N GLN A 89 -13.61 -12.65 5.26
CA GLN A 89 -14.72 -13.59 5.36
C GLN A 89 -14.29 -15.04 5.19
N LYS A 90 -13.02 -15.29 4.84
CA LYS A 90 -12.46 -16.64 4.62
C LYS A 90 -13.24 -17.41 3.55
N ARG A 91 -13.70 -16.69 2.52
CA ARG A 91 -14.59 -17.19 1.45
C ARG A 91 -13.98 -16.98 0.08
N GLN A 92 -12.66 -16.79 0.01
CA GLN A 92 -11.91 -16.42 -1.19
C GLN A 92 -12.38 -15.08 -1.78
N GLN A 93 -12.92 -14.20 -0.93
CA GLN A 93 -13.40 -12.87 -1.31
C GLN A 93 -12.37 -11.83 -0.85
N TRP A 94 -11.32 -11.70 -1.65
CA TRP A 94 -10.23 -10.78 -1.39
C TRP A 94 -10.64 -9.34 -1.63
N GLN A 95 -10.23 -8.46 -0.72
CA GLN A 95 -10.48 -7.03 -0.77
C GLN A 95 -9.27 -6.26 -0.21
N TRP A 96 -9.18 -4.98 -0.53
CA TRP A 96 -8.20 -4.08 0.08
C TRP A 96 -8.74 -3.51 1.39
N ILE A 97 -7.90 -3.45 2.41
CA ILE A 97 -8.27 -2.93 3.74
C ILE A 97 -8.61 -1.43 3.72
N ASP A 98 -8.06 -0.68 2.76
CA ASP A 98 -8.35 0.74 2.51
C ASP A 98 -9.67 0.97 1.77
N GLY A 99 -10.39 -0.10 1.39
CA GLY A 99 -11.63 -0.05 0.63
C GLY A 99 -11.47 0.20 -0.88
N ALA A 100 -10.23 0.22 -1.41
CA ALA A 100 -10.01 0.34 -2.84
C ALA A 100 -10.67 -0.82 -3.61
N LEU A 101 -11.12 -0.53 -4.83
CA LEU A 101 -11.73 -1.57 -5.67
C LEU A 101 -10.68 -2.59 -6.10
N TYR A 102 -10.93 -3.87 -5.81
CA TYR A 102 -10.08 -4.97 -6.21
C TYR A 102 -10.33 -5.39 -7.68
N LEU A 103 -9.99 -4.49 -8.62
CA LEU A 103 -10.16 -4.72 -10.06
C LEU A 103 -8.95 -5.42 -10.69
N TYR A 104 -7.76 -5.11 -10.17
CA TYR A 104 -6.51 -5.74 -10.60
C TYR A 104 -6.27 -7.00 -9.78
N LYS A 105 -6.61 -8.14 -10.37
CA LYS A 105 -6.31 -9.46 -9.79
C LYS A 105 -4.84 -9.80 -10.04
N SER A 106 -3.94 -9.27 -9.21
CA SER A 106 -2.54 -9.73 -9.11
C SER A 106 -2.41 -11.07 -8.37
N TRP A 107 -3.51 -11.76 -8.14
CA TRP A 107 -3.56 -13.00 -7.36
C TRP A 107 -3.28 -14.19 -8.27
N SER A 108 -2.10 -14.81 -8.15
CA SER A 108 -1.79 -16.06 -8.83
C SER A 108 -2.12 -17.25 -7.94
N GLY A 109 -3.33 -17.79 -8.10
CA GLY A 109 -3.66 -19.14 -7.64
C GLY A 109 -4.23 -19.18 -6.23
N GLU A 110 -5.26 -20.00 -6.07
CA GLU A 110 -6.00 -20.35 -4.86
C GLU A 110 -5.22 -20.22 -3.53
N SER A 111 -5.92 -19.88 -2.45
CA SER A 111 -5.42 -20.10 -1.10
C SER A 111 -5.11 -21.60 -0.95
N MET A 112 -3.88 -22.00 -1.24
CA MET A 112 -3.43 -23.41 -1.29
C MET A 112 -3.32 -24.05 0.11
N GLY A 113 -3.73 -23.34 1.16
CA GLY A 113 -3.72 -23.82 2.53
C GLY A 113 -4.82 -23.20 3.40
N GLU A 114 -5.24 -23.96 4.40
CA GLU A 114 -6.09 -23.46 5.49
C GLU A 114 -5.37 -22.30 6.20
N ASN A 115 -6.12 -21.26 6.60
CA ASN A 115 -5.61 -20.10 7.34
C ASN A 115 -4.73 -19.07 6.59
N MET A 116 -4.71 -19.05 5.26
CA MET A 116 -3.99 -18.04 4.46
C MET A 116 -4.93 -16.91 3.97
N TYR A 117 -5.13 -15.89 4.81
CA TYR A 117 -6.12 -14.82 4.56
C TYR A 117 -5.53 -13.41 4.44
N CYS A 118 -4.21 -13.28 4.47
CA CYS A 118 -3.50 -12.02 4.32
C CYS A 118 -2.48 -12.12 3.19
N ALA A 119 -2.11 -11.00 2.58
CA ALA A 119 -1.23 -11.00 1.43
C ALA A 119 0.08 -10.25 1.66
N ASP A 120 1.14 -10.80 1.06
CA ASP A 120 2.42 -10.12 0.88
C ASP A 120 2.82 -10.04 -0.60
N ILE A 121 3.79 -9.17 -0.89
CA ILE A 121 4.45 -9.11 -2.19
C ILE A 121 5.96 -9.31 -2.06
N SER A 122 6.57 -9.86 -3.10
CA SER A 122 8.02 -9.87 -3.24
C SER A 122 8.47 -8.72 -4.14
N ALA A 123 9.51 -8.01 -3.73
CA ALA A 123 10.17 -7.02 -4.57
C ALA A 123 10.69 -7.61 -5.90
N ARG A 124 11.00 -8.92 -5.95
CA ARG A 124 11.41 -9.63 -7.18
C ARG A 124 10.26 -9.87 -8.14
N ASN A 125 9.08 -10.17 -7.62
CA ASN A 125 7.88 -10.46 -8.40
C ASN A 125 6.66 -9.74 -7.83
N SER A 126 6.53 -8.44 -8.11
CA SER A 126 5.40 -7.64 -7.64
C SER A 126 4.14 -7.75 -8.49
N LYS A 127 4.23 -8.49 -9.60
CA LYS A 127 3.06 -8.81 -10.42
C LYS A 127 2.16 -9.84 -9.76
N SER A 128 2.68 -10.56 -8.75
CA SER A 128 1.92 -11.53 -7.98
C SER A 128 2.07 -11.33 -6.48
N SER A 129 0.94 -11.26 -5.79
CA SER A 129 0.85 -11.34 -4.32
C SER A 129 0.70 -12.79 -3.87
N ARG A 130 1.20 -13.12 -2.67
CA ARG A 130 1.07 -14.46 -2.06
C ARG A 130 0.16 -14.40 -0.83
N ALA A 131 -0.64 -15.44 -0.64
CA ALA A 131 -1.48 -15.59 0.55
C ALA A 131 -0.65 -16.30 1.60
N VAL A 132 -0.72 -15.76 2.80
CA VAL A 132 0.04 -16.22 3.94
C VAL A 132 -0.81 -16.08 5.20
N PRO A 133 -0.46 -16.80 6.28
CA PRO A 133 -1.15 -16.65 7.56
C PRO A 133 -1.01 -15.23 8.10
N CYS A 134 -2.14 -14.62 8.49
CA CYS A 134 -2.14 -13.26 9.06
C CYS A 134 -1.34 -13.18 10.38
N LEU A 135 -1.36 -14.27 11.15
CA LEU A 135 -0.69 -14.40 12.45
C LEU A 135 0.77 -14.85 12.32
N PHE A 136 1.38 -14.77 11.13
CA PHE A 136 2.78 -15.14 10.99
C PHE A 136 3.64 -14.06 11.66
N LEU A 137 4.00 -14.32 12.93
CA LEU A 137 4.69 -13.38 13.81
C LEU A 137 6.06 -13.00 13.23
N ASN A 138 6.39 -11.72 13.29
CA ASN A 138 7.68 -11.17 12.85
C ASN A 138 8.09 -11.61 11.43
N HIS A 139 7.10 -11.80 10.54
CA HIS A 139 7.36 -12.40 9.24
C HIS A 139 7.88 -11.40 8.21
N SER A 140 7.34 -10.18 8.19
CA SER A 140 7.61 -9.26 7.08
C SER A 140 7.62 -7.79 7.52
N PRO A 141 8.47 -6.97 6.87
CA PRO A 141 8.28 -5.53 6.76
C PRO A 141 6.92 -5.19 6.16
N ALA A 142 6.51 -3.93 6.26
CA ALA A 142 5.21 -3.50 5.75
C ALA A 142 5.33 -2.28 4.81
N LEU A 143 4.40 -2.22 3.85
CA LEU A 143 4.24 -1.10 2.94
C LEU A 143 2.97 -0.34 3.30
N TYR A 144 3.11 0.91 3.70
CA TYR A 144 2.01 1.78 4.09
C TYR A 144 1.62 2.65 2.91
N LEU A 145 0.33 2.99 2.82
CA LEU A 145 -0.29 3.91 1.88
C LEU A 145 -0.87 5.10 2.64
#